data_AF-A0A2T5H5P6-F1
#
_entry.id   AF-A0A2T5H5P6-F1
#
_cell.length_a   1.000
_cell.length_b   1.000
_cell.length_c   1.000
_cell.angle_alpha   90.00
_cell.angle_beta   90.00
_cell.angle_gamma   90.00
#
_symmetry.space_group_name_H-M   'P 1'
#
loop_
_entity.id
_entity.type
_entity.pdbx_description
1 polymer ?
#
loop_
_entity_poly.entity_id
_entity_poly.type
_entity_poly.pdbx_seq_one_letter_code
_entity_poly.pdbx_strand_id
1 'polypeptide(L)'
;MVGRRLLPLLLLGCVLPLQAQVYTWVDENGQKHFGNQPPATQPIKEVKINQGYVSDGPPPTPVGSTSDSSMAGSSAAAGSADEKMCSEAIRWTGIDLPNLKDIARERKQQGKLTTDQYNQAVQGLDKAKSEITLKDCLASTGKEREQYKCLSGGAGVLVCSGALQDALNKQ
;
A
#
# COMPACT_ATOMS: atom_id res chain seq x y z
N MET A 1 27.88 18.21 61.40
CA MET A 1 26.60 17.74 60.82
C MET A 1 26.45 18.33 59.42
N VAL A 2 26.97 17.63 58.40
CA VAL A 2 26.80 17.97 56.98
C VAL A 2 26.67 16.65 56.24
N GLY A 3 25.67 16.51 55.36
CA GLY A 3 25.48 15.29 54.58
C GLY A 3 24.04 14.97 54.19
N ARG A 4 23.13 15.96 54.23
CA ARG A 4 21.74 15.81 53.75
C ARG A 4 21.59 16.44 52.38
N ARG A 5 22.19 15.86 51.34
CA ARG A 5 21.82 16.04 49.91
C ARG A 5 22.58 14.98 49.11
N LEU A 6 21.92 13.91 48.67
CA LEU A 6 22.31 13.08 47.51
C LEU A 6 21.34 11.91 47.21
N LEU A 7 20.11 11.93 47.75
CA LEU A 7 19.14 10.84 47.55
C LEU A 7 17.98 11.12 46.55
N PRO A 8 18.10 11.95 45.48
CA PRO A 8 17.12 11.88 44.39
C PRO A 8 17.68 11.32 43.08
N LEU A 9 18.92 10.81 43.04
CA LEU A 9 19.62 10.44 41.81
C LEU A 9 19.65 8.93 41.50
N LEU A 10 18.71 8.14 42.03
CA LEU A 10 18.69 6.68 41.82
C LEU A 10 17.32 6.13 41.37
N LEU A 11 16.51 6.97 40.72
CA LEU A 11 15.18 6.59 40.18
C LEU A 11 15.03 6.94 38.69
N LEU A 12 16.14 7.09 37.97
CA LEU A 12 16.18 7.48 36.56
C LEU A 12 16.97 6.46 35.71
N GLY A 13 16.58 5.19 35.73
CA GLY A 13 17.41 4.12 35.16
C GLY A 13 16.73 2.90 34.55
N CYS A 14 15.42 2.90 34.28
CA CYS A 14 14.77 1.75 33.62
C CYS A 14 13.65 2.18 32.66
N VAL A 15 14.04 2.74 31.51
CA VAL A 15 13.17 2.76 30.32
C VAL A 15 14.02 2.33 29.13
N LEU A 16 14.14 1.01 28.92
CA LEU A 16 14.71 0.47 27.68
C LEU A 16 13.55 0.26 26.69
N PRO A 17 13.58 0.85 25.49
CA PRO A 17 12.63 0.52 24.44
C PRO A 17 12.96 -0.89 23.91
N LEU A 18 12.04 -1.83 24.12
CA LEU A 18 12.12 -3.17 23.55
C LEU A 18 11.81 -3.06 22.04
N GLN A 19 12.85 -2.84 21.22
CA GLN A 19 12.76 -2.88 19.76
C GLN A 19 12.45 -4.33 19.35
N ALA A 20 11.19 -4.60 18.99
CA ALA A 20 10.75 -5.90 18.48
C ALA A 20 11.35 -6.13 17.08
N GLN A 21 12.53 -6.74 17.01
CA GLN A 21 13.17 -7.13 15.76
C GLN A 21 12.54 -8.43 15.25
N VAL A 22 11.94 -8.38 14.07
CA VAL A 22 11.39 -9.55 13.37
C VAL A 22 12.44 -10.10 12.43
N TYR A 23 12.84 -11.35 12.62
CA TYR A 23 13.83 -12.05 11.80
C TYR A 23 13.14 -12.97 10.80
N THR A 24 13.76 -13.19 9.64
CA THR A 24 13.30 -14.16 8.63
C THR A 24 14.29 -15.30 8.47
N TRP A 25 13.79 -16.52 8.37
CA TRP A 25 14.58 -17.72 8.05
C TRP A 25 13.81 -18.63 7.09
N VAL A 26 14.54 -19.56 6.47
CA VAL A 26 13.99 -20.58 5.57
C VAL A 26 14.09 -21.92 6.28
N ASP A 27 13.00 -22.68 6.34
CA ASP A 27 13.01 -24.02 6.90
C ASP A 27 13.52 -25.07 5.90
N GLU A 28 13.64 -26.32 6.34
CA GLU A 28 14.12 -27.45 5.53
C GLU A 28 13.23 -27.73 4.30
N ASN A 29 11.98 -27.26 4.31
CA ASN A 29 11.03 -27.41 3.21
C ASN A 29 11.05 -26.21 2.26
N GLY A 30 11.97 -25.25 2.45
CA GLY A 30 12.07 -24.04 1.64
C GLY A 30 11.02 -22.97 1.96
N GLN A 31 10.27 -23.11 3.05
CA GLN A 31 9.25 -22.13 3.46
C GLN A 31 9.88 -21.00 4.27
N LYS A 32 9.49 -19.77 3.96
CA LYS A 32 9.95 -18.56 4.67
C LYS A 32 9.11 -18.34 5.91
N HIS A 33 9.77 -18.25 7.06
CA HIS A 33 9.17 -17.93 8.36
C HIS A 33 9.62 -16.55 8.84
N PHE A 34 8.78 -15.92 9.66
CA PHE A 34 9.04 -14.62 10.30
C PHE A 34 8.73 -14.73 11.79
N GLY A 35 9.64 -14.28 12.65
CA GLY A 35 9.42 -14.37 14.10
C GLY A 35 10.45 -13.61 14.93
N ASN A 36 10.14 -13.46 16.22
CA ASN A 36 10.91 -12.65 17.16
C ASN A 36 12.08 -13.41 17.81
N GLN A 37 12.32 -14.67 17.42
CA GLN A 37 13.34 -15.53 18.01
C GLN A 37 14.05 -16.34 16.93
N PRO A 38 15.35 -16.10 16.66
CA PRO A 38 16.09 -16.84 15.65
C PRO A 38 16.43 -18.26 16.15
N PRO A 39 16.35 -19.30 15.31
CA PRO A 39 16.96 -20.60 15.61
C PRO A 39 18.50 -20.45 15.65
N ALA A 40 19.13 -21.11 16.62
CA ALA A 40 20.51 -20.88 17.07
C ALA A 40 21.63 -21.16 16.04
N THR A 41 21.30 -21.52 14.80
CA THR A 41 22.27 -21.88 13.78
C THR A 41 21.64 -21.70 12.41
N GLN A 42 21.83 -20.52 11.80
CA GLN A 42 22.06 -20.35 10.36
C GLN A 42 22.26 -18.86 9.98
N PRO A 43 23.04 -18.58 8.91
CA PRO A 43 23.44 -17.21 8.55
C PRO A 43 22.26 -16.40 7.99
N ILE A 44 21.99 -15.27 8.62
CA ILE A 44 20.89 -14.36 8.29
C ILE A 44 21.30 -13.49 7.09
N LYS A 45 20.49 -13.48 6.02
CA LYS A 45 20.55 -12.47 4.96
C LYS A 45 19.38 -11.52 5.11
N GLU A 46 19.69 -10.24 5.32
CA GLU A 46 18.70 -9.18 5.47
C GLU A 46 17.99 -8.92 4.14
N VAL A 47 16.66 -9.11 4.12
CA VAL A 47 15.81 -8.82 2.96
C VAL A 47 15.08 -7.51 3.23
N LYS A 48 15.38 -6.49 2.43
CA LYS A 48 14.73 -5.17 2.51
C LYS A 48 13.29 -5.30 2.01
N ILE A 49 12.32 -5.27 2.93
CA ILE A 49 10.90 -5.23 2.59
C ILE A 49 10.60 -3.79 2.11
N ASN A 50 10.22 -3.65 0.83
CA ASN A 50 9.64 -2.40 0.35
C ASN A 50 8.22 -2.31 0.91
N GLN A 51 8.04 -1.48 1.93
CA GLN A 51 6.73 -1.18 2.50
C GLN A 51 5.93 -0.36 1.49
N GLY A 52 5.04 -1.04 0.76
CA GLY A 52 3.94 -0.38 0.09
C GLY A 52 3.00 0.15 1.16
N TYR A 53 3.02 1.47 1.35
CA TYR A 53 2.25 2.30 2.28
C TYR A 53 3.00 2.76 3.55
N VAL A 54 3.84 3.79 3.37
CA VAL A 54 4.14 4.80 4.40
C VAL A 54 4.07 6.16 3.72
N SER A 55 3.03 6.94 4.04
CA SER A 55 3.02 8.39 3.81
C SER A 55 3.72 9.07 5.00
N ASP A 56 4.27 10.25 4.74
CA ASP A 56 4.93 11.21 5.65
C ASP A 56 6.47 11.16 5.71
N GLY A 57 7.09 11.73 4.66
CA GLY A 57 8.48 12.22 4.67
C GLY A 57 8.80 13.06 3.41
N PRO A 58 9.66 14.10 3.48
CA PRO A 58 9.92 15.00 2.35
C PRO A 58 10.59 14.28 1.16
N PRO A 59 10.37 14.74 -0.08
CA PRO A 59 10.88 14.05 -1.28
C PRO A 59 12.42 14.06 -1.30
N PRO A 60 13.08 12.95 -1.66
CA PRO A 60 14.51 12.97 -1.95
C PRO A 60 14.77 13.73 -3.26
N THR A 61 15.79 14.58 -3.23
CA THR A 61 16.31 15.35 -4.35
C THR A 61 16.82 14.47 -5.50
N PRO A 62 16.74 14.95 -6.77
CA PRO A 62 17.10 14.16 -7.93
C PRO A 62 18.62 14.10 -8.09
N VAL A 63 19.18 12.89 -7.98
CA VAL A 63 20.54 12.61 -8.47
C VAL A 63 20.45 12.24 -9.95
N GLY A 64 20.97 13.13 -10.77
CA GLY A 64 21.13 12.90 -12.20
C GLY A 64 22.12 11.75 -12.49
N SER A 65 21.80 10.97 -13.50
CA SER A 65 22.79 10.22 -14.28
C SER A 65 22.25 10.08 -15.70
N THR A 66 22.85 10.85 -16.58
CA THR A 66 22.84 10.66 -18.03
C THR A 66 23.36 9.27 -18.37
N SER A 67 22.67 8.57 -19.27
CA SER A 67 23.29 7.94 -20.44
C SER A 67 22.21 7.39 -21.37
N ASP A 68 22.35 7.80 -22.62
CA ASP A 68 21.54 7.45 -23.77
C ASP A 68 21.87 6.03 -24.27
N SER A 69 20.94 5.50 -25.06
CA SER A 69 21.10 4.49 -26.11
C SER A 69 20.90 3.01 -25.78
N SER A 70 19.77 2.53 -26.31
CA SER A 70 19.63 1.36 -27.17
C SER A 70 19.60 -0.03 -26.52
N MET A 71 18.40 -0.62 -26.45
CA MET A 71 18.20 -2.05 -26.76
C MET A 71 16.85 -2.30 -27.42
N ALA A 72 16.89 -2.68 -28.70
CA ALA A 72 15.93 -3.58 -29.31
C ALA A 72 16.37 -5.02 -28.99
N GLY A 73 15.46 -5.85 -28.48
CA GLY A 73 15.71 -7.29 -28.28
C GLY A 73 14.82 -7.93 -27.21
N SER A 74 13.77 -8.62 -27.65
CA SER A 74 12.83 -9.40 -26.84
C SER A 74 13.48 -10.46 -25.94
N SER A 75 12.97 -10.60 -24.72
CA SER A 75 12.83 -11.90 -24.05
C SER A 75 11.59 -11.91 -23.14
N ALA A 76 10.69 -12.88 -23.34
CA ALA A 76 9.65 -13.26 -22.38
C ALA A 76 10.31 -14.03 -21.22
N ALA A 77 9.93 -13.94 -19.95
CA ALA A 77 8.67 -13.55 -19.34
C ALA A 77 8.89 -12.50 -18.23
N ALA A 78 8.71 -11.25 -18.61
CA ALA A 78 8.30 -10.18 -17.73
C ALA A 78 7.30 -9.40 -18.55
N GLY A 79 6.01 -9.39 -18.15
CA GLY A 79 5.03 -8.53 -18.82
C GLY A 79 5.58 -7.12 -18.98
N SER A 80 5.17 -6.42 -20.04
CA SER A 80 5.64 -5.05 -20.28
C SER A 80 5.42 -4.19 -19.03
N ALA A 81 6.18 -3.11 -18.86
CA ALA A 81 5.98 -2.20 -17.73
C ALA A 81 4.50 -1.76 -17.62
N ASP A 82 3.86 -1.58 -18.78
CA ASP A 82 2.46 -1.25 -18.89
C ASP A 82 1.54 -2.38 -18.43
N GLU A 83 1.82 -3.63 -18.81
CA GLU A 83 1.04 -4.80 -18.38
C GLU A 83 1.14 -5.03 -16.88
N LYS A 84 2.33 -4.83 -16.29
CA LYS A 84 2.53 -4.90 -14.83
C LYS A 84 1.73 -3.82 -14.11
N MET A 85 1.83 -2.57 -14.58
CA MET A 85 1.07 -1.44 -14.02
C MET A 85 -0.44 -1.71 -14.10
N CYS A 86 -0.94 -2.15 -15.25
CA CYS A 86 -2.36 -2.45 -15.43
C CYS A 86 -2.83 -3.62 -14.56
N SER A 87 -2.04 -4.70 -14.48
CA SER A 87 -2.35 -5.85 -13.64
C SER A 87 -2.44 -5.45 -12.17
N GLU A 88 -1.53 -4.59 -11.72
CA GLU A 88 -1.51 -4.09 -10.35
C GLU A 88 -2.69 -3.16 -10.05
N ALA A 89 -3.06 -2.29 -10.99
CA ALA A 89 -4.26 -1.45 -10.87
C ALA A 89 -5.54 -2.29 -10.72
N ILE A 90 -5.67 -3.37 -11.50
CA ILE A 90 -6.80 -4.29 -11.42
C ILE A 90 -6.76 -5.07 -10.12
N ARG A 91 -5.58 -5.52 -9.68
CA ARG A 91 -5.39 -6.21 -8.40
C ARG A 91 -5.89 -5.36 -7.23
N TRP A 92 -5.47 -4.10 -7.15
CA TRP A 92 -5.92 -3.16 -6.12
C TRP A 92 -7.41 -2.89 -6.23
N THR A 93 -7.93 -2.66 -7.42
CA THR A 93 -9.37 -2.44 -7.65
C THR A 93 -10.21 -3.64 -7.20
N GLY A 94 -9.72 -4.86 -7.45
CA GLY A 94 -10.35 -6.10 -7.02
C GLY A 94 -10.43 -6.27 -5.50
N ILE A 95 -9.55 -5.62 -4.74
CA ILE A 95 -9.56 -5.57 -3.28
C ILE A 95 -10.47 -4.44 -2.78
N ASP A 96 -10.35 -3.27 -3.38
CA ASP A 96 -11.05 -2.06 -2.94
C ASP A 96 -12.56 -2.13 -3.11
N LEU A 97 -13.03 -2.60 -4.27
CA LEU A 97 -14.46 -2.56 -4.58
C LEU A 97 -15.31 -3.42 -3.62
N PRO A 98 -14.93 -4.68 -3.30
CA PRO A 98 -15.63 -5.44 -2.26
C PRO A 98 -15.61 -4.75 -0.89
N ASN A 99 -14.45 -4.24 -0.46
CA ASN A 99 -14.32 -3.54 0.82
C ASN A 99 -15.25 -2.32 0.90
N LEU A 100 -15.33 -1.53 -0.17
CA LEU A 100 -16.23 -0.38 -0.24
C LEU A 100 -17.71 -0.78 -0.21
N LYS A 101 -18.07 -1.90 -0.84
CA LYS A 101 -19.44 -2.43 -0.76
C LYS A 101 -19.80 -2.89 0.64
N ASP A 102 -18.87 -3.51 1.36
CA ASP A 102 -19.08 -3.93 2.74
C ASP A 102 -19.22 -2.72 3.68
N ILE A 103 -18.39 -1.68 3.49
CA ILE A 103 -18.54 -0.40 4.20
C ILE A 103 -19.90 0.25 3.90
N ALA A 104 -20.35 0.24 2.64
CA ALA A 104 -21.65 0.77 2.28
C ALA A 104 -22.80 -0.02 2.94
N ARG A 105 -22.69 -1.35 3.00
CA ARG A 105 -23.64 -2.23 3.68
C ARG A 105 -23.71 -1.92 5.17
N GLU A 106 -22.56 -1.82 5.83
CA GLU A 106 -22.47 -1.49 7.25
C GLU A 106 -23.10 -0.13 7.55
N ARG A 107 -22.78 0.90 6.74
CA ARG A 107 -23.36 2.24 6.90
C ARG A 107 -24.87 2.25 6.70
N LYS A 108 -25.41 1.44 5.78
CA LYS A 108 -26.86 1.25 5.63
C LYS A 108 -27.46 0.62 6.89
N GLN A 109 -26.84 -0.44 7.43
CA GLN A 109 -27.30 -1.11 8.66
C GLN A 109 -27.28 -0.18 9.87
N GLN A 110 -26.31 0.74 9.93
CA GLN A 110 -26.21 1.79 10.94
C GLN A 110 -27.19 2.96 10.71
N GLY A 111 -28.03 2.93 9.67
CA GLY A 111 -28.95 4.02 9.34
C GLY A 111 -28.28 5.28 8.79
N LYS A 112 -26.98 5.22 8.45
CA LYS A 112 -26.19 6.35 7.90
C LYS A 112 -26.36 6.53 6.39
N LEU A 113 -26.94 5.55 5.71
CA LEU A 113 -27.28 5.60 4.28
C LEU A 113 -28.76 5.24 4.12
N THR A 114 -29.46 5.99 3.29
CA THR A 114 -30.78 5.56 2.80
C THR A 114 -30.63 4.37 1.85
N THR A 115 -31.74 3.65 1.60
CA THR A 115 -31.74 2.55 0.63
C THR A 115 -31.29 3.03 -0.76
N ASP A 116 -31.74 4.20 -1.19
CA ASP A 116 -31.38 4.75 -2.50
C ASP A 116 -29.91 5.12 -2.59
N GLN A 117 -29.37 5.76 -1.54
CA GLN A 117 -27.93 6.08 -1.49
C GLN A 117 -27.07 4.82 -1.51
N TYR A 118 -27.47 3.78 -0.77
CA TYR A 118 -26.78 2.49 -0.81
C TYR A 118 -26.84 1.86 -2.20
N ASN A 119 -28.02 1.83 -2.83
CA ASN A 119 -28.19 1.24 -4.17
C ASN A 119 -27.35 1.99 -5.21
N GLN A 120 -27.35 3.33 -5.16
CA GLN A 120 -26.53 4.16 -6.03
C GLN A 120 -25.03 3.92 -5.81
N ALA A 121 -24.58 3.80 -4.56
CA ALA A 121 -23.19 3.49 -4.25
C ALA A 121 -22.78 2.11 -4.80
N VAL A 122 -23.60 1.07 -4.59
CA VAL A 122 -23.33 -0.28 -5.11
C VAL A 122 -23.30 -0.29 -6.63
N GLN A 123 -24.26 0.38 -7.29
CA GLN A 123 -24.30 0.49 -8.75
C GLN A 123 -23.04 1.18 -9.30
N GLY A 124 -22.59 2.28 -8.66
CA GLY A 124 -21.36 2.97 -9.05
C GLY A 124 -20.12 2.08 -8.93
N LEU A 125 -20.02 1.31 -7.84
CA LEU A 125 -18.92 0.36 -7.63
C LEU A 125 -18.96 -0.81 -8.62
N ASP A 126 -20.16 -1.29 -8.99
CA ASP A 126 -20.32 -2.32 -10.02
C ASP A 126 -19.93 -1.83 -11.41
N LYS A 127 -20.32 -0.59 -11.74
CA LYS A 127 -19.91 0.05 -12.98
C LYS A 127 -18.38 0.19 -13.04
N ALA A 128 -17.75 0.70 -11.97
CA ALA A 128 -16.30 0.82 -11.89
C ALA A 128 -15.61 -0.55 -12.09
N LYS A 129 -16.16 -1.63 -11.51
CA LYS A 129 -15.63 -2.99 -11.74
C LYS A 129 -15.65 -3.40 -13.21
N SER A 130 -16.72 -3.04 -13.93
CA SER A 130 -16.88 -3.41 -15.33
C SER A 130 -16.00 -2.60 -16.29
N GLU A 131 -15.62 -1.38 -15.91
CA GLU A 131 -14.83 -0.45 -16.74
C GLU A 131 -13.32 -0.57 -16.48
N ILE A 132 -12.91 -0.97 -15.27
CA ILE A 132 -11.51 -1.13 -14.91
C ILE A 132 -11.04 -2.51 -15.34
N THR A 133 -10.62 -2.63 -16.61
CA THR A 133 -10.13 -3.89 -17.21
C THR A 133 -8.72 -3.78 -17.75
N LEU A 134 -8.05 -4.92 -17.97
CA LEU A 134 -6.71 -4.95 -18.56
C LEU A 134 -6.70 -4.38 -19.97
N LYS A 135 -7.72 -4.75 -20.76
CA LYS A 135 -7.88 -4.25 -22.13
C LYS A 135 -7.99 -2.74 -22.15
N ASP A 136 -8.84 -2.17 -21.30
CA ASP A 136 -9.10 -0.74 -21.28
C ASP A 136 -7.89 0.02 -20.73
N CYS A 137 -7.22 -0.53 -19.70
CA CYS A 137 -5.97 0.02 -19.20
C CYS A 137 -4.86 0.09 -20.26
N LEU A 138 -4.66 -0.97 -21.03
CA LEU A 138 -3.65 -1.01 -22.09
C LEU A 138 -3.98 -0.10 -23.27
N ALA A 139 -5.27 0.13 -23.55
CA ALA A 139 -5.72 1.07 -24.58
C ALA A 139 -5.78 2.53 -24.09
N SER A 140 -5.73 2.76 -22.77
CA SER A 140 -5.91 4.08 -22.17
C SER A 140 -4.75 5.03 -22.47
N THR A 141 -5.08 6.31 -22.59
CA THR A 141 -4.11 7.40 -22.75
C THR A 141 -4.54 8.62 -21.91
N GLY A 142 -3.65 9.61 -21.75
CA GLY A 142 -3.97 10.85 -21.04
C GLY A 142 -4.44 10.61 -19.61
N LYS A 143 -5.55 11.25 -19.22
CA LYS A 143 -6.07 11.20 -17.85
C LYS A 143 -6.48 9.80 -17.39
N GLU A 144 -7.01 8.98 -18.30
CA GLU A 144 -7.43 7.61 -17.97
C GLU A 144 -6.21 6.75 -17.62
N ARG A 145 -5.10 6.91 -18.38
CA ARG A 145 -3.82 6.27 -18.08
C ARG A 145 -3.27 6.69 -16.72
N GLU A 146 -3.38 7.98 -16.37
CA GLU A 146 -2.97 8.49 -15.06
C GLU A 146 -3.82 7.93 -13.92
N GLN A 147 -5.12 7.74 -14.14
CA GLN A 147 -5.98 7.06 -13.17
C GLN A 147 -5.53 5.61 -12.94
N TYR A 148 -5.20 4.86 -13.99
CA TYR A 148 -4.65 3.51 -13.86
C TYR A 148 -3.28 3.51 -13.14
N LYS A 149 -2.41 4.49 -13.41
CA LYS A 149 -1.15 4.65 -12.67
C LYS A 149 -1.40 4.88 -11.18
N CYS A 150 -2.33 5.78 -10.83
CA CYS A 150 -2.74 6.02 -9.44
C CYS A 150 -3.23 4.73 -8.78
N LEU A 151 -4.11 3.98 -9.45
CA LEU A 151 -4.65 2.71 -8.96
C LEU A 151 -3.56 1.66 -8.77
N SER A 152 -2.57 1.60 -9.67
CA SER A 152 -1.43 0.68 -9.55
C SER A 152 -0.56 0.97 -8.32
N GLY A 153 -0.57 2.22 -7.83
CA GLY A 153 0.07 2.63 -6.59
C GLY A 153 -0.73 2.29 -5.32
N GLY A 154 -1.95 1.75 -5.45
CA GLY A 154 -2.79 1.33 -4.32
C GLY A 154 -3.48 2.47 -3.56
N ALA A 155 -3.55 3.68 -4.10
CA ALA A 155 -4.23 4.82 -3.47
C ALA A 155 -5.76 4.65 -3.37
N GLY A 156 -6.29 3.67 -4.10
CA GLY A 156 -7.69 3.26 -4.02
C GLY A 156 -8.63 3.99 -4.98
N VAL A 157 -9.76 3.36 -5.28
CA VAL A 157 -10.63 3.79 -6.40
C VAL A 157 -11.33 5.13 -6.15
N LEU A 158 -11.67 5.45 -4.90
CA LEU A 158 -12.30 6.73 -4.56
C LEU A 158 -11.34 7.91 -4.69
N VAL A 159 -10.06 7.69 -4.40
CA VAL A 159 -9.02 8.73 -4.52
C VAL A 159 -8.67 8.93 -5.97
N CYS A 160 -8.36 7.84 -6.69
CA CYS A 160 -7.89 7.91 -8.07
C CYS A 160 -8.97 8.35 -9.07
N SER A 161 -10.26 8.18 -8.75
CA SER A 161 -11.37 8.72 -9.54
C SER A 161 -11.68 10.19 -9.24
N GLY A 162 -11.10 10.77 -8.19
CA GLY A 162 -11.46 12.10 -7.69
C GLY A 162 -12.75 12.14 -6.86
N ALA A 163 -13.49 11.04 -6.76
CA ALA A 163 -14.77 10.99 -6.03
C ALA A 163 -14.65 11.41 -4.55
N LEU A 164 -13.52 11.08 -3.90
CA LEU A 164 -13.27 11.53 -2.53
C LEU A 164 -13.13 13.06 -2.46
N GLN A 165 -12.37 13.66 -3.38
CA GLN A 165 -12.18 15.11 -3.41
C GLN A 165 -13.50 15.84 -3.70
N ASP A 166 -14.29 15.33 -4.64
CA ASP A 166 -15.61 15.87 -4.95
C ASP A 166 -16.56 15.81 -3.75
N ALA A 167 -16.46 14.76 -2.93
CA ALA A 167 -17.25 14.64 -1.70
C ALA A 167 -16.80 15.63 -0.62
N LEU A 168 -15.49 15.84 -0.47
CA LEU A 168 -14.94 16.81 0.49
C LEU A 168 -15.27 18.26 0.11
N ASN A 169 -15.30 18.57 -1.19
CA ASN A 169 -15.60 19.92 -1.68
C ASN A 169 -17.11 20.27 -1.65
N LYS A 170 -17.98 19.30 -1.37
CA LYS A 170 -19.44 19.49 -1.27
C LYS A 170 -19.93 19.73 0.16
N GLN A 171 -19.03 19.82 1.13
CA GLN A 171 -19.34 20.24 2.51
C GLN A 171 -19.41 21.75 2.62
#